data_AF-A0A937MSX7-F1
#
_entry.id   AF-A0A937MSX7-F1
#
_cell.length_a   1.000
_cell.length_b   1.000
_cell.length_c   1.000
_cell.angle_alpha   90.00
_cell.angle_beta   90.00
_cell.angle_gamma   90.00
#
_symmetry.space_group_name_H-M   'P 1'
#
loop_
_entity.id
_entity.type
_entity.pdbx_description
1 polymer ?
#
loop_
_entity_poly.entity_id
_entity_poly.type
_entity_poly.pdbx_seq_one_letter_code
_entity_poly.pdbx_strand_id
1 'polypeptide(L)'
;MRRAVWLTLLLLGLLSGCISVQSHRNAGPYDIRHHTWWNYYQRGRLYLKDGRFAEAQKDFETAMGRTPGARYPYAEERWRARTYGMHMIEGYFPHRELGICLFEQSRPVEALQLLETSVQMKPSARAKFYINRIQKQLAVAAAPPRIDLPAAPGWSTQKSYKLHGRASGPNAIAALTINGVPEFIELASSSLRFEHELTLKQGSNVVQITATDVAGQQTTTNLVLQADWSPPEILIGRAGNDLSLACRDNLGLHEIRINNRVLTPAGTEQTVRWPLDPQTPLNLSATDRAGNRIGWTLSGKELRHLAQHKPPAPPRLQIADADKTITLCTPEYALDLYAEDDTSLRSVQLNGEELLPRNTPVFRSLRRVPLAQGINPLRLTVEDSEGNRVEKQVSVIYRPPEYLDRTYRL
;
A
#
# COMPACT_ATOMS: atom_id res chain seq x y z
N MET A 1 -27.91 -18.13 109.90
CA MET A 1 -26.47 -18.30 109.58
C MET A 1 -26.32 -19.12 108.32
N ARG A 2 -25.71 -18.53 107.29
CA ARG A 2 -25.13 -19.13 106.07
C ARG A 2 -26.09 -19.87 105.11
N ARG A 3 -26.02 -19.49 103.82
CA ARG A 3 -26.61 -20.10 102.60
C ARG A 3 -27.91 -19.48 102.05
N ALA A 4 -27.91 -18.17 101.76
CA ALA A 4 -28.96 -17.56 100.91
C ALA A 4 -28.46 -16.40 100.02
N VAL A 5 -27.16 -16.29 99.74
CA VAL A 5 -26.58 -15.15 98.96
C VAL A 5 -25.81 -15.62 97.70
N TRP A 6 -25.79 -16.92 97.39
CA TRP A 6 -25.03 -17.48 96.27
C TRP A 6 -25.90 -18.07 95.14
N LEU A 7 -27.12 -17.55 94.93
CA LEU A 7 -27.95 -17.94 93.77
C LEU A 7 -28.48 -16.78 92.92
N THR A 8 -28.20 -15.52 93.26
CA THR A 8 -28.53 -14.34 92.45
C THR A 8 -27.35 -13.77 91.66
N LEU A 9 -26.15 -14.34 91.80
CA LEU A 9 -24.94 -13.96 91.04
C LEU A 9 -24.59 -14.93 89.90
N LEU A 10 -25.45 -15.92 89.62
CA LEU A 10 -25.29 -16.85 88.48
C LEU A 10 -26.41 -16.75 87.44
N LEU A 11 -27.30 -15.77 87.57
CA LEU A 11 -28.34 -15.44 86.59
C LEU A 11 -28.15 -14.06 85.91
N LEU A 12 -27.03 -13.39 86.17
CA LEU A 12 -26.62 -12.13 85.53
C LEU A 12 -25.34 -12.27 84.69
N GLY A 13 -24.82 -13.51 84.55
CA GLY A 13 -23.66 -13.85 83.72
C GLY A 13 -24.01 -14.50 82.37
N LEU A 14 -25.29 -14.60 82.02
CA LEU A 14 -25.78 -15.19 80.75
C LEU A 14 -26.55 -14.18 79.87
N LEU A 15 -26.50 -12.89 80.22
CA LEU A 15 -26.94 -11.78 79.36
C LEU A 15 -25.77 -10.96 78.80
N SER A 16 -24.54 -11.50 78.86
CA SER A 16 -23.48 -11.12 77.90
C SER A 16 -23.76 -11.79 76.56
N GLY A 17 -24.97 -11.57 76.04
CA GLY A 17 -25.28 -11.82 74.65
C GLY A 17 -24.30 -10.99 73.85
N CYS A 18 -23.58 -11.67 72.95
CA CYS A 18 -22.67 -11.08 72.00
C CYS A 18 -23.21 -9.73 71.51
N ILE A 19 -22.60 -8.63 71.93
CA ILE A 19 -22.41 -7.52 71.00
C ILE A 19 -21.53 -8.14 69.93
N SER A 20 -22.18 -8.71 68.92
CA SER A 20 -21.53 -8.94 67.66
C SER A 20 -20.90 -7.60 67.31
N VAL A 21 -19.58 -7.53 67.34
CA VAL A 21 -18.86 -6.55 66.54
C VAL A 21 -19.42 -6.78 65.14
N GLN A 22 -20.39 -5.95 64.74
CA GLN A 22 -20.89 -5.94 63.38
C GLN A 22 -19.65 -5.63 62.54
N SER A 23 -19.05 -6.67 61.97
CA SER A 23 -17.98 -6.48 61.01
C SER A 23 -18.54 -5.55 59.95
N HIS A 24 -17.92 -4.38 59.80
CA HIS A 24 -18.29 -3.30 58.89
C HIS A 24 -18.34 -3.79 57.42
N ARG A 25 -19.45 -4.44 57.03
CA ARG A 25 -19.62 -5.05 55.70
C ARG A 25 -20.60 -4.34 54.76
N ASN A 26 -21.15 -3.17 55.12
CA ASN A 26 -22.12 -2.46 54.30
C ASN A 26 -21.70 -1.02 53.94
N ALA A 27 -20.49 -0.84 53.40
CA ALA A 27 -20.21 0.39 52.66
C ALA A 27 -20.66 0.12 51.20
N GLY A 28 -21.57 0.95 50.68
CA GLY A 28 -22.07 0.81 49.31
C GLY A 28 -20.95 0.98 48.29
N PRO A 29 -21.15 0.58 47.01
CA PRO A 29 -20.13 0.68 45.97
C PRO A 29 -19.66 2.12 45.70
N TYR A 30 -20.38 3.13 46.21
CA TYR A 30 -20.05 4.54 46.09
C TYR A 30 -19.42 5.16 47.34
N ASP A 31 -19.20 4.39 48.40
CA ASP A 31 -18.60 4.89 49.64
C ASP A 31 -17.07 4.86 49.54
N ILE A 32 -16.44 6.04 49.61
CA ILE A 32 -14.98 6.15 49.63
C ILE A 32 -14.48 6.14 51.07
N ARG A 33 -13.64 5.15 51.40
CA ARG A 33 -13.00 5.06 52.73
C ARG A 33 -11.69 5.85 52.83
N HIS A 34 -10.95 5.98 51.72
CA HIS A 34 -9.73 6.77 51.67
C HIS A 34 -9.79 7.79 50.54
N HIS A 35 -9.53 9.05 50.84
CA HIS A 35 -9.66 10.16 49.88
C HIS A 35 -8.41 10.31 49.00
N THR A 36 -8.08 9.27 48.23
CA THR A 36 -6.94 9.24 47.30
C THR A 36 -7.42 9.22 45.85
N TRP A 37 -6.57 9.67 44.92
CA TRP A 37 -6.93 9.82 43.50
C TRP A 37 -7.54 8.54 42.87
N TRP A 38 -7.04 7.36 43.21
CA TRP A 38 -7.52 6.10 42.60
C TRP A 38 -8.89 5.67 43.13
N ASN A 39 -9.24 6.02 44.37
CA ASN A 39 -10.56 5.71 44.91
C ASN A 39 -11.62 6.60 44.28
N TYR A 40 -11.33 7.89 44.11
CA TYR A 40 -12.18 8.80 43.34
C TYR A 40 -12.32 8.32 41.88
N TYR A 41 -11.22 7.93 41.24
CA TYR A 41 -11.28 7.41 39.88
C TYR A 41 -12.13 6.13 39.75
N GLN A 42 -11.94 5.16 40.64
CA GLN A 42 -12.73 3.93 40.61
C GLN A 42 -14.22 4.18 40.85
N ARG A 43 -14.57 5.06 41.80
CA ARG A 43 -15.96 5.44 42.01
C ARG A 43 -16.54 6.24 40.84
N GLY A 44 -15.77 7.17 40.28
CA GLY A 44 -16.16 7.92 39.08
C GLY A 44 -16.47 7.00 37.90
N ARG A 45 -15.73 5.90 37.73
CA ARG A 45 -16.04 4.88 36.73
C ARG A 45 -17.35 4.13 36.98
N LEU A 46 -17.73 3.91 38.24
CA LEU A 46 -19.03 3.33 38.59
C LEU A 46 -20.14 4.31 38.24
N TYR A 47 -20.04 5.57 38.68
CA TYR A 47 -21.01 6.62 38.33
C TYR A 47 -21.16 6.77 36.81
N LEU A 48 -20.05 6.78 36.05
CA LEU A 48 -20.07 6.87 34.61
C LEU A 48 -20.81 5.67 33.97
N LYS A 49 -20.59 4.46 34.48
CA LYS A 49 -21.28 3.24 34.02
C LYS A 49 -22.79 3.31 34.26
N ASP A 50 -23.19 3.93 35.36
CA ASP A 50 -24.60 4.04 35.77
C ASP A 50 -25.31 5.28 35.19
N GLY A 51 -24.66 6.02 34.28
CA GLY A 51 -25.21 7.22 33.64
C GLY A 51 -25.26 8.46 34.56
N ARG A 52 -24.60 8.40 35.72
CA ARG A 52 -24.54 9.48 36.71
C ARG A 52 -23.38 10.43 36.41
N PHE A 53 -23.51 11.15 35.29
CA PHE A 53 -22.40 11.88 34.69
C PHE A 53 -21.89 13.06 35.54
N ALA A 54 -22.77 13.75 36.26
CA ALA A 54 -22.39 14.87 37.11
C ALA A 54 -21.55 14.41 38.32
N GLU A 55 -21.92 13.29 38.95
CA GLU A 55 -21.15 12.71 40.05
C GLU A 55 -19.83 12.12 39.55
N ALA A 56 -19.83 11.47 38.39
CA ALA A 56 -18.62 10.98 37.74
C ALA A 56 -17.64 12.12 37.42
N GLN A 57 -18.13 13.23 36.86
CA GLN A 57 -17.35 14.42 36.56
C GLN A 57 -16.61 14.93 37.80
N LYS A 58 -17.34 15.10 38.92
CA LYS A 58 -16.78 15.57 40.18
C LYS A 58 -15.68 14.65 40.71
N ASP A 59 -15.87 13.34 40.61
CA ASP A 59 -14.89 12.35 41.05
C ASP A 59 -13.62 12.37 40.18
N PHE A 60 -13.75 12.49 38.85
CA PHE A 60 -12.59 12.61 37.96
C PHE A 60 -11.85 13.94 38.13
N GLU A 61 -12.57 15.05 38.33
CA GLU A 61 -11.98 16.35 38.68
C GLU A 61 -11.19 16.27 39.99
N THR A 62 -11.75 15.60 41.00
CA THR A 62 -11.08 15.40 42.30
C THR A 62 -9.83 14.54 42.15
N ALA A 63 -9.91 13.44 41.39
CA ALA A 63 -8.76 12.57 41.12
C ALA A 63 -7.60 13.32 40.43
N MET A 64 -7.92 14.27 39.55
CA MET A 64 -6.93 15.11 38.88
C MET A 64 -6.50 16.35 39.67
N GLY A 65 -7.09 16.62 40.84
CA GLY A 65 -6.76 17.79 41.64
C GLY A 65 -7.38 19.11 41.16
N ARG A 66 -8.43 19.03 40.33
CA ARG A 66 -9.18 20.21 39.86
C ARG A 66 -10.23 20.69 40.87
N THR A 67 -10.47 19.93 41.93
CA THR A 67 -11.39 20.27 43.02
C THR A 67 -10.62 20.82 44.23
N PRO A 68 -11.04 21.95 44.83
CA PRO A 68 -10.43 22.46 46.06
C PRO A 68 -10.40 21.42 47.17
N GLY A 69 -9.24 21.24 47.81
CA GLY A 69 -9.04 20.28 48.90
C GLY A 69 -8.76 18.83 48.47
N ALA A 70 -8.57 18.56 47.17
CA ALA A 70 -8.14 17.25 46.70
C ALA A 70 -6.79 16.82 47.31
N ARG A 71 -6.74 15.63 47.90
CA ARG A 71 -5.55 15.07 48.54
C ARG A 71 -4.88 14.05 47.61
N TYR A 72 -3.57 14.23 47.38
CA TYR A 72 -2.75 13.39 46.50
C TYR A 72 -3.32 13.23 45.07
N PRO A 73 -3.53 14.31 44.31
CA PRO A 73 -4.05 14.21 42.95
C PRO A 73 -3.05 13.54 42.01
N TYR A 74 -3.57 12.94 40.94
CA TYR A 74 -2.74 12.32 39.90
C TYR A 74 -3.36 12.54 38.52
N ALA A 75 -2.83 13.52 37.78
CA ALA A 75 -3.40 13.92 36.50
C ALA A 75 -2.84 13.14 35.29
N GLU A 76 -1.77 12.36 35.46
CA GLU A 76 -1.16 11.62 34.35
C GLU A 76 -1.97 10.39 33.95
N GLU A 77 -2.13 10.14 32.66
CA GLU A 77 -2.75 8.92 32.15
C GLU A 77 -1.76 7.76 32.07
N ARG A 78 -2.19 6.56 32.48
CA ARG A 78 -1.37 5.34 32.47
C ARG A 78 -2.21 4.08 32.23
N TRP A 79 -1.69 3.20 31.37
CA TRP A 79 -2.24 1.85 31.21
C TRP A 79 -2.15 1.02 32.50
N ARG A 80 -1.10 1.23 33.30
CA ARG A 80 -0.91 0.61 34.61
C ARG A 80 -0.43 1.67 35.60
N ALA A 81 -1.29 2.06 36.53
CA ALA A 81 -0.98 3.05 37.55
C ALA A 81 -0.85 2.37 38.92
N ARG A 82 0.28 2.57 39.59
CA ARG A 82 0.52 2.05 40.94
C ARG A 82 -0.31 2.84 41.94
N THR A 83 -1.00 2.14 42.83
CA THR A 83 -1.80 2.75 43.91
C THR A 83 -1.04 2.65 45.23
N TYR A 84 -1.39 1.69 46.09
CA TYR A 84 -0.70 1.41 47.35
C TYR A 84 0.01 0.05 47.32
N GLY A 85 1.23 -0.01 47.87
CA GLY A 85 2.00 -1.25 47.92
C GLY A 85 2.25 -1.83 46.53
N MET A 86 1.83 -3.08 46.31
CA MET A 86 1.93 -3.80 45.03
C MET A 86 0.66 -3.71 44.18
N HIS A 87 -0.37 -2.98 44.62
CA HIS A 87 -1.63 -2.87 43.90
C HIS A 87 -1.54 -1.87 42.75
N MET A 88 -2.09 -2.25 41.61
CA MET A 88 -2.18 -1.41 40.41
C MET A 88 -3.61 -1.34 39.93
N ILE A 89 -3.95 -0.22 39.32
CA ILE A 89 -5.16 -0.11 38.50
C ILE A 89 -4.78 -0.13 37.03
N GLU A 90 -5.60 -0.81 36.25
CA GLU A 90 -5.45 -0.86 34.80
C GLU A 90 -6.33 0.20 34.14
N GLY A 91 -5.76 0.83 33.11
CA GLY A 91 -6.38 1.87 32.34
C GLY A 91 -6.84 3.06 33.18
N TYR A 92 -5.89 3.77 33.79
CA TYR A 92 -6.10 5.06 34.43
C TYR A 92 -6.06 6.19 33.40
N PHE A 93 -7.22 6.71 33.02
CA PHE A 93 -7.36 7.75 32.00
C PHE A 93 -8.35 8.84 32.47
N PRO A 94 -8.00 9.61 33.53
CA PRO A 94 -8.93 10.56 34.12
C PRO A 94 -9.34 11.70 33.17
N HIS A 95 -8.46 12.13 32.26
CA HIS A 95 -8.81 13.12 31.23
C HIS A 95 -9.81 12.54 30.24
N ARG A 96 -9.57 11.30 29.77
CA ARG A 96 -10.52 10.59 28.90
C ARG A 96 -11.90 10.46 29.53
N GLU A 97 -11.97 9.91 30.74
CA GLU A 97 -13.27 9.63 31.37
C GLU A 97 -13.98 10.92 31.76
N LEU A 98 -13.26 11.98 32.18
CA LEU A 98 -13.85 13.30 32.37
C LEU A 98 -14.41 13.85 31.06
N GLY A 99 -13.65 13.76 29.96
CA GLY A 99 -14.10 14.19 28.64
C GLY A 99 -15.38 13.48 28.19
N ILE A 100 -15.50 12.18 28.45
CA ILE A 100 -16.73 11.41 28.20
C ILE A 100 -17.89 11.94 29.05
N CYS A 101 -17.67 12.23 30.34
CA CYS A 101 -18.71 12.81 31.20
C CYS A 101 -19.21 14.16 30.65
N LEU A 102 -18.30 15.01 30.15
CA LEU A 102 -18.67 16.30 29.57
C LEU A 102 -19.44 16.13 28.26
N PHE A 103 -19.04 15.17 27.43
CA PHE A 103 -19.75 14.86 26.19
C PHE A 103 -21.19 14.43 26.43
N GLU A 104 -21.40 13.49 27.35
CA GLU A 104 -22.75 13.00 27.72
C GLU A 104 -23.61 14.09 28.40
N GLN A 105 -22.97 15.13 28.97
CA GLN A 105 -23.63 16.32 29.50
C GLN A 105 -23.82 17.43 28.45
N SER A 106 -23.73 17.13 27.15
CA SER A 106 -23.90 18.09 26.06
C SER A 106 -22.91 19.26 26.07
N ARG A 107 -21.68 19.02 26.54
CA ARG A 107 -20.55 19.99 26.55
C ARG A 107 -19.43 19.53 25.60
N PRO A 108 -19.68 19.43 24.28
CA PRO A 108 -18.77 18.78 23.33
C PRO A 108 -17.44 19.52 23.15
N VAL A 109 -17.41 20.85 23.26
CA VAL A 109 -16.18 21.65 23.08
C VAL A 109 -15.19 21.38 24.21
N GLU A 110 -15.65 21.37 25.46
CA GLU A 110 -14.80 21.05 26.62
C GLU A 110 -14.40 19.57 26.64
N ALA A 111 -15.33 18.69 26.24
CA ALA A 111 -15.05 17.27 26.09
C ALA A 111 -13.92 17.01 25.08
N LEU A 112 -13.95 17.70 23.92
CA LEU A 112 -12.95 17.56 22.88
C LEU A 112 -11.55 17.92 23.39
N GLN A 113 -11.41 19.06 24.07
CA GLN A 113 -10.12 19.50 24.63
C GLN A 113 -9.53 18.46 25.60
N LEU A 114 -10.36 17.87 26.45
CA LEU A 114 -9.93 16.82 27.39
C LEU A 114 -9.55 15.52 26.69
N LEU A 115 -10.32 15.10 25.68
CA LEU A 115 -10.05 13.87 24.95
C LEU A 115 -8.80 14.01 24.07
N GLU A 116 -8.56 15.17 23.47
CA GLU A 116 -7.32 15.48 22.76
C GLU A 116 -6.12 15.46 23.71
N THR A 117 -6.27 16.06 24.90
CA THR A 117 -5.26 15.98 25.97
C THR A 117 -4.97 14.53 26.36
N SER A 118 -6.01 13.70 26.50
CA SER A 118 -5.86 12.27 26.78
C SER A 118 -5.08 11.56 25.67
N VAL A 119 -5.45 11.76 24.40
CA VAL A 119 -4.75 11.13 23.26
C VAL A 119 -3.28 11.55 23.20
N GLN A 120 -2.97 12.81 23.50
CA GLN A 120 -1.59 13.31 23.57
C GLN A 120 -0.80 12.64 24.71
N MET A 121 -1.41 12.42 25.88
CA MET A 121 -0.76 11.75 27.01
C MET A 121 -0.58 10.24 26.76
N LYS A 122 -1.70 9.55 26.48
CA LYS A 122 -1.76 8.11 26.19
C LYS A 122 -2.87 7.81 25.18
N PRO A 123 -2.51 7.51 23.92
CA PRO A 123 -3.49 7.12 22.91
C PRO A 123 -4.33 5.93 23.36
N SER A 124 -5.65 6.02 23.15
CA SER A 124 -6.56 4.90 23.35
C SER A 124 -7.70 4.95 22.33
N ALA A 125 -8.11 3.78 21.84
CA ALA A 125 -9.21 3.65 20.88
C ALA A 125 -10.51 4.26 21.42
N ARG A 126 -10.78 4.13 22.73
CA ARG A 126 -11.94 4.74 23.39
C ARG A 126 -11.91 6.28 23.30
N ALA A 127 -10.77 6.92 23.52
CA ALA A 127 -10.68 8.39 23.41
C ALA A 127 -10.96 8.83 21.96
N LYS A 128 -10.29 8.19 20.98
CA LYS A 128 -10.46 8.49 19.55
C LYS A 128 -11.91 8.27 19.07
N PHE A 129 -12.57 7.23 19.55
CA PHE A 129 -13.99 6.97 19.28
C PHE A 129 -14.88 8.16 19.69
N TYR A 130 -14.71 8.68 20.91
CA TYR A 130 -15.49 9.84 21.37
C TYR A 130 -15.10 11.12 20.65
N ILE A 131 -13.82 11.32 20.30
CA ILE A 131 -13.42 12.46 19.46
C ILE A 131 -14.13 12.41 18.10
N ASN A 132 -14.16 11.26 17.43
CA ASN A 132 -14.86 11.11 16.14
C ASN A 132 -16.37 11.41 16.28
N ARG A 133 -17.01 10.96 17.37
CA ARG A 133 -18.43 11.28 17.65
C ARG A 133 -18.64 12.79 17.84
N ILE A 134 -17.77 13.45 18.60
CA ILE A 134 -17.83 14.89 18.84
C ILE A 134 -17.61 15.65 17.54
N GLN A 135 -16.59 15.30 16.75
CA GLN A 135 -16.32 15.92 15.46
C GLN A 135 -17.51 15.78 14.51
N LYS A 136 -18.19 14.64 14.50
CA LYS A 136 -19.43 14.44 13.75
C LYS A 136 -20.57 15.34 14.24
N GLN A 137 -20.74 15.48 15.55
CA GLN A 137 -21.76 16.38 16.12
C GLN A 137 -21.47 17.86 15.82
N LEU A 138 -20.19 18.23 15.78
CA LEU A 138 -19.73 19.60 15.50
C LEU A 138 -19.53 19.87 14.00
N ALA A 139 -19.84 18.92 13.13
CA ALA A 139 -19.64 19.06 11.71
C ALA A 139 -20.50 20.20 11.15
N VAL A 140 -19.91 20.99 10.26
CA VAL A 140 -20.57 22.14 9.62
C VAL A 140 -21.01 21.78 8.20
N ALA A 141 -22.08 22.41 7.74
CA ALA A 141 -22.44 22.39 6.33
C ALA A 141 -21.37 23.16 5.54
N ALA A 142 -20.53 22.44 4.80
CA ALA A 142 -19.40 23.01 4.07
C ALA A 142 -19.12 22.22 2.78
N ALA A 143 -18.13 22.71 2.01
CA ALA A 143 -17.69 22.02 0.81
C ALA A 143 -17.16 20.61 1.13
N PRO A 144 -17.33 19.64 0.21
CA PRO A 144 -16.71 18.32 0.32
C PRO A 144 -15.19 18.38 0.53
N PRO A 145 -14.57 17.31 1.05
CA PRO A 145 -13.12 17.28 1.25
C PRO A 145 -12.37 17.39 -0.10
N ARG A 146 -11.14 17.88 -0.07
CA ARG A 146 -10.23 17.91 -1.22
C ARG A 146 -9.23 16.77 -1.11
N ILE A 147 -8.90 16.15 -2.25
CA ILE A 147 -7.83 15.15 -2.36
C ILE A 147 -6.69 15.75 -3.17
N ASP A 148 -5.53 15.87 -2.52
CA ASP A 148 -4.28 16.34 -3.10
C ASP A 148 -3.38 15.16 -3.39
N LEU A 149 -3.09 14.99 -4.68
CA LEU A 149 -2.15 14.01 -5.18
C LEU A 149 -0.92 14.74 -5.75
N PRO A 150 0.28 14.15 -5.65
CA PRO A 150 1.42 14.60 -6.44
C PRO A 150 1.10 14.47 -7.94
N ALA A 151 1.85 15.19 -8.77
CA ALA A 151 1.75 15.00 -10.21
C ALA A 151 2.00 13.52 -10.56
N ALA A 152 1.07 12.93 -11.29
CA ALA A 152 1.22 11.57 -11.79
C ALA A 152 2.44 11.50 -12.71
N PRO A 153 3.26 10.43 -12.64
CA PRO A 153 4.34 10.24 -13.61
C PRO A 153 3.82 10.02 -15.04
N GLY A 154 2.53 9.69 -15.19
CA GLY A 154 1.88 9.40 -16.48
C GLY A 154 2.25 8.03 -17.02
N TRP A 155 3.55 7.73 -17.10
CA TRP A 155 4.12 6.47 -17.57
C TRP A 155 5.03 5.83 -16.51
N SER A 156 5.11 4.50 -16.49
CA SER A 156 5.94 3.77 -15.53
C SER A 156 6.44 2.45 -16.12
N THR A 157 7.70 2.12 -15.84
CA THR A 157 8.29 0.79 -16.09
C THR A 157 8.26 -0.11 -14.85
N GLN A 158 7.74 0.40 -13.73
CA GLN A 158 7.64 -0.35 -12.47
C GLN A 158 6.36 -1.19 -12.44
N LYS A 159 6.39 -2.28 -11.68
CA LYS A 159 5.21 -3.14 -11.44
C LYS A 159 4.36 -2.69 -10.26
N SER A 160 4.89 -1.82 -9.41
CA SER A 160 4.14 -1.19 -8.34
C SER A 160 4.29 0.32 -8.37
N TYR A 161 3.31 1.01 -7.77
CA TYR A 161 3.34 2.44 -7.57
C TYR A 161 2.93 2.76 -6.13
N LYS A 162 3.81 3.47 -5.42
CA LYS A 162 3.53 3.97 -4.07
C LYS A 162 2.71 5.24 -4.16
N LEU A 163 1.40 5.08 -4.16
CA LEU A 163 0.44 6.17 -4.10
C LEU A 163 0.57 6.85 -2.75
N HIS A 164 0.70 8.17 -2.75
CA HIS A 164 0.64 8.98 -1.56
C HIS A 164 -0.12 10.26 -1.84
N GLY A 165 -0.74 10.83 -0.81
CA GLY A 165 -1.52 12.03 -0.97
C GLY A 165 -2.01 12.59 0.35
N ARG A 166 -2.85 13.62 0.26
CA ARG A 166 -3.51 14.24 1.40
C ARG A 166 -4.99 14.45 1.10
N ALA A 167 -5.86 13.95 1.96
CA ALA A 167 -7.25 14.37 2.02
C ALA A 167 -7.40 15.46 3.08
N SER A 168 -8.07 16.56 2.77
CA SER A 168 -8.28 17.64 3.74
C SER A 168 -9.56 18.39 3.49
N GLY A 169 -10.17 18.94 4.53
CA GLY A 169 -11.42 19.67 4.41
C GLY A 169 -11.77 20.48 5.66
N PRO A 170 -12.86 21.25 5.59
CA PRO A 170 -13.39 21.99 6.74
C PRO A 170 -13.87 21.05 7.86
N ASN A 171 -14.42 19.89 7.50
CA ASN A 171 -14.73 18.81 8.43
C ASN A 171 -13.61 17.76 8.44
N ALA A 172 -13.50 17.01 9.54
CA ALA A 172 -12.52 15.94 9.66
C ALA A 172 -12.80 14.78 8.68
N ILE A 173 -11.75 14.24 8.06
CA ILE A 173 -11.82 13.09 7.15
C ILE A 173 -12.02 11.81 7.97
N ALA A 174 -13.15 11.13 7.76
CA ALA A 174 -13.56 9.96 8.51
C ALA A 174 -13.32 8.64 7.77
N ALA A 175 -13.34 8.66 6.44
CA ALA A 175 -13.07 7.49 5.61
C ALA A 175 -12.29 7.87 4.35
N LEU A 176 -11.45 6.95 3.89
CA LEU A 176 -10.74 7.02 2.63
C LEU A 176 -10.77 5.63 2.00
N THR A 177 -11.08 5.54 0.71
CA THR A 177 -11.02 4.27 -0.04
C THR A 177 -10.17 4.43 -1.29
N ILE A 178 -9.37 3.41 -1.59
CA ILE A 178 -8.53 3.33 -2.79
C ILE A 178 -8.98 2.09 -3.56
N ASN A 179 -9.49 2.28 -4.79
CA ASN A 179 -10.14 1.22 -5.58
C ASN A 179 -11.25 0.48 -4.81
N GLY A 180 -11.99 1.20 -3.99
CA GLY A 180 -13.03 0.64 -3.12
C GLY A 180 -12.52 -0.07 -1.86
N VAL A 181 -11.20 -0.26 -1.70
CA VAL A 181 -10.60 -0.83 -0.48
C VAL A 181 -10.45 0.28 0.56
N PRO A 182 -11.01 0.13 1.79
CA PRO A 182 -10.92 1.15 2.82
C PRO A 182 -9.53 1.21 3.46
N GLU A 183 -9.02 2.42 3.61
CA GLU A 183 -7.85 2.72 4.44
C GLU A 183 -8.25 2.82 5.92
N PHE A 184 -7.42 2.26 6.81
CA PHE A 184 -7.70 2.27 8.24
C PHE A 184 -7.45 3.66 8.84
N ILE A 185 -8.51 4.30 9.32
CA ILE A 185 -8.46 5.60 9.98
C ILE A 185 -9.04 5.45 11.39
N GLU A 186 -8.17 5.50 12.40
CA GLU A 186 -8.60 5.37 13.79
C GLU A 186 -9.17 6.68 14.36
N LEU A 187 -8.59 7.81 13.94
CA LEU A 187 -8.95 9.16 14.37
C LEU A 187 -9.13 10.05 13.15
N ALA A 188 -10.33 10.60 12.99
CA ALA A 188 -10.62 11.54 11.92
C ALA A 188 -9.85 12.85 12.13
N SER A 189 -9.37 13.42 11.04
CA SER A 189 -8.52 14.62 11.04
C SER A 189 -8.90 15.55 9.90
N SER A 190 -8.83 16.86 10.10
CA SER A 190 -9.04 17.87 9.04
C SER A 190 -8.02 17.78 7.90
N SER A 191 -6.89 17.10 8.15
CA SER A 191 -5.87 16.78 7.16
C SER A 191 -5.33 15.38 7.42
N LEU A 192 -5.68 14.43 6.55
CA LEU A 192 -5.23 13.05 6.57
C LEU A 192 -4.21 12.82 5.45
N ARG A 193 -2.98 12.42 5.81
CA ARG A 193 -2.02 11.89 4.85
C ARG A 193 -2.25 10.39 4.70
N PHE A 194 -2.12 9.89 3.47
CA PHE A 194 -2.26 8.47 3.19
C PHE A 194 -1.15 8.00 2.24
N GLU A 195 -0.86 6.70 2.33
CA GLU A 195 0.08 6.00 1.48
C GLU A 195 -0.45 4.58 1.22
N HIS A 196 -0.39 4.13 -0.03
CA HIS A 196 -0.85 2.81 -0.44
C HIS A 196 0.01 2.27 -1.58
N GLU A 197 0.40 1.00 -1.50
CA GLU A 197 1.15 0.34 -2.56
C GLU A 197 0.20 -0.31 -3.57
N LEU A 198 0.19 0.23 -4.79
CA LEU A 198 -0.62 -0.30 -5.89
C LEU A 198 0.20 -1.30 -6.70
N THR A 199 -0.39 -2.46 -6.99
CA THR A 199 0.14 -3.35 -8.03
C THR A 199 -0.42 -2.91 -9.38
N LEU A 200 0.46 -2.60 -10.33
CA LEU A 200 0.11 -2.16 -11.67
C LEU A 200 -0.06 -3.36 -12.62
N LYS A 201 -0.94 -3.18 -13.61
CA LYS A 201 -1.12 -4.08 -14.75
C LYS A 201 -0.57 -3.41 -16.01
N GLN A 202 -0.07 -4.19 -16.96
CA GLN A 202 0.35 -3.67 -18.27
C GLN A 202 -0.78 -2.82 -18.89
N GLY A 203 -0.43 -1.65 -19.43
CA GLY A 203 -1.36 -0.70 -20.00
C GLY A 203 -1.96 0.26 -18.96
N SER A 204 -3.23 0.62 -19.17
CA SER A 204 -3.90 1.68 -18.39
C SER A 204 -4.38 1.19 -17.03
N ASN A 205 -3.95 1.88 -15.98
CA ASN A 205 -4.37 1.68 -14.61
C ASN A 205 -5.14 2.94 -14.16
N VAL A 206 -6.44 2.82 -13.96
CA VAL A 206 -7.29 3.88 -13.40
C VAL A 206 -7.49 3.59 -11.93
N VAL A 207 -6.93 4.46 -11.08
CA VAL A 207 -7.00 4.34 -9.63
C VAL A 207 -8.02 5.35 -9.11
N GLN A 208 -9.04 4.87 -8.43
CA GLN A 208 -10.09 5.70 -7.84
C GLN A 208 -9.79 5.94 -6.36
N ILE A 209 -9.68 7.19 -5.95
CA ILE A 209 -9.49 7.59 -4.55
C ILE A 209 -10.73 8.36 -4.11
N THR A 210 -11.38 7.91 -3.04
CA THR A 210 -12.57 8.56 -2.48
C THR A 210 -12.34 8.91 -1.03
N ALA A 211 -12.54 10.18 -0.65
CA ALA A 211 -12.48 10.65 0.72
C ALA A 211 -13.87 11.06 1.20
N THR A 212 -14.22 10.69 2.43
CA THR A 212 -15.49 11.04 3.09
C THR A 212 -15.19 11.75 4.41
N ASP A 213 -15.85 12.89 4.65
CA ASP A 213 -15.74 13.60 5.93
C ASP A 213 -16.74 13.07 6.99
N VAL A 214 -16.64 13.57 8.22
CA VAL A 214 -17.56 13.22 9.32
C VAL A 214 -19.02 13.65 9.08
N ALA A 215 -19.26 14.60 8.16
CA ALA A 215 -20.60 15.02 7.74
C ALA A 215 -21.20 14.10 6.66
N GLY A 216 -20.41 13.19 6.09
CA GLY A 216 -20.82 12.30 5.01
C GLY A 216 -20.58 12.85 3.60
N GLN A 217 -19.94 14.02 3.47
CA GLN A 217 -19.62 14.60 2.18
C GLN A 217 -18.44 13.88 1.53
N GLN A 218 -18.51 13.65 0.22
CA GLN A 218 -17.55 12.84 -0.51
C GLN A 218 -16.91 13.58 -1.69
N THR A 219 -15.64 13.27 -1.93
CA THR A 219 -14.93 13.64 -3.15
C THR A 219 -14.21 12.43 -3.70
N THR A 220 -14.27 12.27 -5.02
CA THR A 220 -13.59 11.21 -5.77
C THR A 220 -12.60 11.82 -6.76
N THR A 221 -11.36 11.33 -6.75
CA THR A 221 -10.31 11.70 -7.70
C THR A 221 -9.77 10.45 -8.38
N ASN A 222 -9.56 10.53 -9.69
CA ASN A 222 -8.94 9.46 -10.47
C ASN A 222 -7.48 9.78 -10.77
N LEU A 223 -6.59 8.83 -10.50
CA LEU A 223 -5.21 8.83 -10.95
C LEU A 223 -5.06 7.82 -12.08
N VAL A 224 -4.57 8.26 -13.24
CA VAL A 224 -4.32 7.38 -14.40
C VAL A 224 -2.82 7.18 -14.56
N LEU A 225 -2.40 5.92 -14.61
CA LEU A 225 -1.02 5.51 -14.86
C LEU A 225 -0.96 4.55 -16.05
N GLN A 226 -0.03 4.76 -16.97
CA GLN A 226 0.29 3.81 -18.03
C GLN A 226 1.52 3.02 -17.63
N ALA A 227 1.37 1.71 -17.44
CA ALA A 227 2.51 0.83 -17.18
C ALA A 227 2.94 0.17 -18.49
N ASP A 228 4.22 0.32 -18.84
CA ASP A 228 4.81 -0.40 -19.96
C ASP A 228 6.10 -1.11 -19.56
N TRP A 229 6.14 -2.42 -19.75
CA TRP A 229 7.30 -3.25 -19.47
C TRP A 229 7.93 -3.84 -20.74
N SER A 230 7.38 -3.51 -21.91
CA SER A 230 7.85 -4.00 -23.21
C SER A 230 8.73 -2.93 -23.86
N PRO A 231 9.97 -3.26 -24.27
CA PRO A 231 10.76 -2.32 -25.05
C PRO A 231 10.28 -2.27 -26.52
N PRO A 232 10.62 -1.19 -27.26
CA PRO A 232 10.36 -1.12 -28.69
C PRO A 232 11.05 -2.24 -29.49
N GLU A 233 10.55 -2.50 -30.70
CA GLU A 233 11.15 -3.42 -31.68
C GLU A 233 11.69 -2.65 -32.90
N ILE A 234 12.75 -3.17 -33.53
CA ILE A 234 13.38 -2.59 -34.74
C ILE A 234 13.33 -3.62 -35.88
N LEU A 235 12.78 -3.21 -37.01
CA LEU A 235 12.73 -3.97 -38.26
C LEU A 235 13.52 -3.28 -39.34
N ILE A 236 14.28 -4.06 -40.11
CA ILE A 236 15.15 -3.54 -41.18
C ILE A 236 14.83 -4.26 -42.48
N GLY A 237 14.17 -3.54 -43.38
CA GLY A 237 13.86 -3.98 -44.74
C GLY A 237 14.76 -3.35 -45.80
N ARG A 238 14.62 -3.84 -47.04
CA ARG A 238 15.18 -3.21 -48.24
C ARG A 238 14.14 -2.31 -48.90
N ALA A 239 14.55 -1.16 -49.42
CA ALA A 239 13.71 -0.22 -50.16
C ALA A 239 14.48 0.35 -51.37
N GLY A 240 14.65 -0.47 -52.41
CA GLY A 240 15.53 -0.13 -53.53
C GLY A 240 17.00 -0.13 -53.09
N ASN A 241 17.70 0.98 -53.30
CA ASN A 241 19.08 1.16 -52.84
C ASN A 241 19.18 1.64 -51.38
N ASP A 242 18.05 1.83 -50.70
CA ASP A 242 17.98 2.28 -49.31
C ASP A 242 17.53 1.14 -48.38
N LEU A 243 17.76 1.33 -47.09
CA LEU A 243 17.14 0.58 -46.01
C LEU A 243 15.78 1.18 -45.65
N SER A 244 14.83 0.31 -45.32
CA SER A 244 13.59 0.67 -44.64
C SER A 244 13.73 0.33 -43.16
N LEU A 245 13.98 1.34 -42.34
CA LEU A 245 14.12 1.22 -40.89
C LEU A 245 12.77 1.50 -40.24
N ALA A 246 12.20 0.52 -39.55
CA ALA A 246 10.95 0.71 -38.84
C ALA A 246 11.10 0.38 -37.37
N CYS A 247 10.64 1.31 -36.52
CA CYS A 247 10.55 1.09 -35.08
C CYS A 247 9.08 1.00 -34.69
N ARG A 248 8.75 0.11 -33.75
CA ARG A 248 7.39 -0.06 -33.22
C ARG A 248 7.37 -0.26 -31.72
N ASP A 249 6.25 0.05 -31.12
CA ASP A 249 5.98 -0.13 -29.69
C ASP A 249 4.48 -0.40 -29.47
N ASN A 250 4.13 -1.16 -28.44
CA ASN A 250 2.74 -1.54 -28.14
C ASN A 250 1.90 -0.39 -27.56
N LEU A 251 2.50 0.58 -26.85
CA LEU A 251 1.76 1.71 -26.23
C LEU A 251 2.19 3.09 -26.75
N GLY A 252 3.35 3.19 -27.39
CA GLY A 252 3.78 4.36 -28.14
C GLY A 252 5.28 4.62 -28.05
N LEU A 253 5.82 5.10 -29.16
CA LEU A 253 7.21 5.52 -29.25
C LEU A 253 7.38 6.95 -28.70
N HIS A 254 8.58 7.24 -28.18
CA HIS A 254 8.99 8.57 -27.73
C HIS A 254 10.14 9.13 -28.55
N GLU A 255 11.18 8.33 -28.80
CA GLU A 255 12.37 8.76 -29.53
C GLU A 255 12.89 7.63 -30.43
N ILE A 256 13.29 7.96 -31.66
CA ILE A 256 14.12 7.10 -32.51
C ILE A 256 15.40 7.85 -32.85
N ARG A 257 16.55 7.20 -32.68
CA ARG A 257 17.86 7.74 -33.06
C ARG A 257 18.49 6.86 -34.12
N ILE A 258 18.91 7.48 -35.23
CA ILE A 258 19.62 6.84 -36.35
C ILE A 258 20.93 7.62 -36.53
N ASN A 259 22.05 7.03 -36.12
CA ASN A 259 23.34 7.70 -35.95
C ASN A 259 23.18 8.97 -35.09
N ASN A 260 23.39 10.14 -35.69
CA ASN A 260 23.26 11.44 -35.02
C ASN A 260 21.88 12.09 -35.22
N ARG A 261 21.00 11.48 -36.03
CA ARG A 261 19.66 12.01 -36.31
C ARG A 261 18.69 11.50 -35.25
N VAL A 262 17.96 12.43 -34.63
CA VAL A 262 16.87 12.14 -33.68
C VAL A 262 15.52 12.41 -34.35
N LEU A 263 14.56 11.54 -34.11
CA LEU A 263 13.18 11.62 -34.60
C LEU A 263 12.22 11.48 -33.42
N THR A 264 11.14 12.27 -33.44
CA THR A 264 10.06 12.23 -32.46
C THR A 264 8.82 11.63 -33.13
N PRO A 265 8.60 10.30 -33.02
CA PRO A 265 7.49 9.63 -33.67
C PRO A 265 6.13 10.04 -33.07
N ALA A 266 5.12 10.14 -33.93
CA ALA A 266 3.74 10.43 -33.55
C ALA A 266 2.90 9.14 -33.60
N GLY A 267 3.19 8.16 -32.74
CA GLY A 267 2.39 6.94 -32.67
C GLY A 267 3.15 5.72 -32.15
N THR A 268 2.60 4.55 -32.46
CA THR A 268 3.15 3.22 -32.12
C THR A 268 4.11 2.67 -33.16
N GLU A 269 4.21 3.28 -34.34
CA GLU A 269 5.13 2.86 -35.40
C GLU A 269 5.65 4.06 -36.19
N GLN A 270 6.91 4.01 -36.58
CA GLN A 270 7.52 4.97 -37.51
C GLN A 270 8.49 4.25 -38.43
N THR A 271 8.38 4.52 -39.72
CA THR A 271 9.29 4.01 -40.76
C THR A 271 10.11 5.15 -41.37
N VAL A 272 11.39 4.90 -41.64
CA VAL A 272 12.36 5.85 -42.17
C VAL A 272 13.14 5.18 -43.29
N ARG A 273 13.28 5.85 -44.43
CA ARG A 273 14.25 5.43 -45.46
C ARG A 273 15.63 5.95 -45.12
N TRP A 274 16.63 5.10 -45.25
CA TRP A 274 18.02 5.43 -44.92
C TRP A 274 18.98 4.89 -45.98
N PRO A 275 19.94 5.70 -46.48
CA PRO A 275 20.90 5.23 -47.48
C PRO A 275 21.68 4.01 -46.98
N LEU A 276 21.78 2.98 -47.81
CA LEU A 276 22.58 1.81 -47.50
C LEU A 276 24.05 2.07 -47.83
N ASP A 277 24.88 2.22 -46.79
CA ASP A 277 26.34 2.31 -46.89
C ASP A 277 26.99 1.12 -46.16
N PRO A 278 27.52 0.12 -46.88
CA PRO A 278 28.17 -1.04 -46.26
C PRO A 278 29.50 -0.77 -45.55
N GLN A 279 30.07 0.43 -45.70
CA GLN A 279 31.35 0.81 -45.09
C GLN A 279 31.17 1.47 -43.72
N THR A 280 30.05 2.15 -43.50
CA THR A 280 29.81 2.92 -42.28
C THR A 280 28.82 2.19 -41.38
N PRO A 281 29.19 1.86 -40.11
CA PRO A 281 28.26 1.22 -39.19
C PRO A 281 27.04 2.11 -38.93
N LEU A 282 25.88 1.48 -38.76
CA LEU A 282 24.61 2.16 -38.53
C LEU A 282 24.16 1.93 -37.09
N ASN A 283 24.15 2.98 -36.29
CA ASN A 283 23.67 2.95 -34.91
C ASN A 283 22.19 3.31 -34.86
N LEU A 284 21.37 2.40 -34.34
CA LEU A 284 19.94 2.57 -34.16
C LEU A 284 19.59 2.49 -32.67
N SER A 285 18.66 3.31 -32.23
CA SER A 285 17.96 3.07 -30.97
C SER A 285 16.55 3.61 -31.00
N ALA A 286 15.66 2.95 -30.27
CA ALA A 286 14.30 3.40 -30.05
C ALA A 286 14.00 3.37 -28.54
N THR A 287 13.30 4.40 -28.09
CA THR A 287 12.82 4.55 -26.70
C THR A 287 11.31 4.78 -26.73
N ASP A 288 10.57 4.08 -25.89
CA ASP A 288 9.12 4.24 -25.73
C ASP A 288 8.76 5.40 -24.79
N ARG A 289 7.45 5.60 -24.55
CA ARG A 289 6.96 6.64 -23.62
C ARG A 289 7.18 6.33 -22.14
N ALA A 290 7.42 5.08 -21.76
CA ALA A 290 7.76 4.69 -20.40
C ALA A 290 9.27 4.78 -20.11
N GLY A 291 10.09 4.93 -21.13
CA GLY A 291 11.55 4.95 -21.05
C GLY A 291 12.22 3.60 -21.32
N ASN A 292 11.50 2.55 -21.74
CA ASN A 292 12.12 1.31 -22.20
C ASN A 292 12.87 1.59 -23.52
N ARG A 293 14.06 1.01 -23.65
CA ARG A 293 14.97 1.30 -24.78
C ARG A 293 15.55 0.04 -25.38
N ILE A 294 15.64 0.02 -26.71
CA ILE A 294 16.45 -0.93 -27.48
C ILE A 294 17.52 -0.19 -28.28
N GLY A 295 18.69 -0.79 -28.43
CA GLY A 295 19.80 -0.25 -29.24
C GLY A 295 20.41 -1.34 -30.10
N TRP A 296 20.81 -0.99 -31.32
CA TRP A 296 21.40 -1.91 -32.28
C TRP A 296 22.40 -1.18 -33.18
N THR A 297 23.65 -1.62 -33.14
CA THR A 297 24.68 -1.21 -34.10
C THR A 297 24.78 -2.25 -35.19
N LEU A 298 24.41 -1.93 -36.42
CA LEU A 298 24.67 -2.78 -37.57
C LEU A 298 26.13 -2.62 -37.98
N SER A 299 26.84 -3.74 -37.97
CA SER A 299 28.19 -3.88 -38.48
C SER A 299 28.23 -3.76 -40.01
N GLY A 300 29.40 -3.45 -40.56
CA GLY A 300 29.62 -3.50 -42.01
C GLY A 300 29.36 -4.88 -42.62
N LYS A 301 29.42 -5.97 -41.83
CA LYS A 301 29.07 -7.32 -42.29
C LYS A 301 27.54 -7.45 -42.51
N GLU A 302 26.74 -7.01 -41.55
CA GLU A 302 25.27 -7.01 -41.66
C GLU A 302 24.82 -6.09 -42.80
N LEU A 303 25.41 -4.90 -42.91
CA LEU A 303 25.09 -3.96 -43.99
C LEU A 303 25.48 -4.50 -45.38
N ARG A 304 26.63 -5.18 -45.50
CA ARG A 304 27.00 -5.90 -46.73
C ARG A 304 26.02 -7.01 -47.08
N HIS A 305 25.54 -7.76 -46.08
CA HIS A 305 24.53 -8.79 -46.29
C HIS A 305 23.20 -8.17 -46.75
N LEU A 306 22.76 -7.07 -46.13
CA LEU A 306 21.59 -6.30 -46.56
C LEU A 306 21.75 -5.73 -47.98
N ALA A 307 22.97 -5.44 -48.44
CA ALA A 307 23.24 -4.96 -49.80
C ALA A 307 23.29 -6.06 -50.88
N GLN A 308 23.43 -7.33 -50.48
CA GLN A 308 23.64 -8.44 -51.41
C GLN A 308 22.35 -9.19 -51.71
N HIS A 309 22.02 -9.39 -52.99
CA HIS A 309 21.03 -10.36 -53.41
C HIS A 309 21.69 -11.74 -53.53
N LYS A 310 21.62 -12.53 -52.46
CA LYS A 310 22.10 -13.91 -52.46
C LYS A 310 20.99 -14.87 -52.87
N PRO A 311 21.32 -16.04 -53.41
CA PRO A 311 20.35 -17.10 -53.61
C PRO A 311 19.72 -17.51 -52.27
N PRO A 312 18.47 -18.02 -52.26
CA PRO A 312 17.80 -18.46 -51.05
C PRO A 312 18.61 -19.50 -50.29
N ALA A 313 18.66 -19.37 -48.96
CA ALA A 313 19.29 -20.30 -48.04
C ALA A 313 18.47 -20.33 -46.74
N PRO A 314 18.58 -21.37 -45.92
CA PRO A 314 17.82 -21.43 -44.66
C PRO A 314 18.11 -20.23 -43.75
N PRO A 315 17.10 -19.72 -43.01
CA PRO A 315 17.25 -18.56 -42.16
C PRO A 315 18.18 -18.86 -40.98
N ARG A 316 18.78 -17.81 -40.42
CA ARG A 316 19.66 -17.94 -39.24
C ARG A 316 18.98 -17.34 -38.02
N LEU A 317 19.03 -18.10 -36.93
CA LEU A 317 18.46 -17.71 -35.65
C LEU A 317 19.53 -17.71 -34.56
N GLN A 318 19.63 -16.61 -33.83
CA GLN A 318 20.44 -16.45 -32.63
C GLN A 318 19.55 -16.06 -31.46
N ILE A 319 19.69 -16.79 -30.35
CA ILE A 319 18.99 -16.51 -29.11
C ILE A 319 20.00 -16.54 -27.97
N ALA A 320 19.83 -15.67 -26.98
CA ALA A 320 20.58 -15.77 -25.74
C ALA A 320 20.34 -17.15 -25.10
N ASP A 321 21.40 -17.77 -24.58
CA ASP A 321 21.34 -19.08 -23.92
C ASP A 321 20.72 -20.22 -24.75
N ALA A 322 20.88 -20.14 -26.08
CA ALA A 322 20.47 -21.20 -26.99
C ALA A 322 20.94 -22.59 -26.49
N ASP A 323 19.98 -23.52 -26.46
CA ASP A 323 20.15 -24.92 -26.12
C ASP A 323 20.65 -25.16 -24.68
N LYS A 324 20.53 -24.16 -23.80
CA LYS A 324 20.85 -24.26 -22.37
C LYS A 324 19.60 -24.43 -21.51
N THR A 325 19.84 -24.90 -20.28
CA THR A 325 18.90 -24.79 -19.17
C THR A 325 19.43 -23.75 -18.18
N ILE A 326 18.65 -22.71 -17.93
CA ILE A 326 18.99 -21.64 -16.98
C ILE A 326 18.03 -21.68 -15.78
N THR A 327 18.50 -21.27 -14.61
CA THR A 327 17.66 -21.17 -13.40
C THR A 327 17.59 -19.73 -12.93
N LEU A 328 16.37 -19.24 -12.68
CA LEU A 328 16.10 -17.88 -12.23
C LEU A 328 15.27 -17.89 -10.95
N CYS A 329 15.50 -16.89 -10.10
CA CYS A 329 14.67 -16.58 -8.94
C CYS A 329 13.63 -15.48 -9.24
N THR A 330 13.69 -14.90 -10.45
CA THR A 330 12.75 -13.89 -10.94
C THR A 330 11.66 -14.54 -11.79
N PRO A 331 10.42 -14.03 -11.76
CA PRO A 331 9.29 -14.60 -12.50
C PRO A 331 9.30 -14.26 -14.01
N GLU A 332 10.38 -13.67 -14.54
CA GLU A 332 10.50 -13.26 -15.93
C GLU A 332 11.90 -13.55 -16.47
N TYR A 333 11.96 -13.89 -17.77
CA TYR A 333 13.21 -14.06 -18.52
C TYR A 333 13.31 -13.02 -19.64
N ALA A 334 14.44 -12.33 -19.73
CA ALA A 334 14.74 -11.41 -20.83
C ALA A 334 15.34 -12.20 -22.01
N LEU A 335 14.55 -12.36 -23.07
CA LEU A 335 14.91 -13.06 -24.30
C LEU A 335 15.35 -12.03 -25.36
N ASP A 336 16.66 -11.91 -25.59
CA ASP A 336 17.23 -11.22 -26.77
C ASP A 336 17.29 -12.21 -27.93
N LEU A 337 16.61 -11.88 -29.02
CA LEU A 337 16.53 -12.70 -30.22
C LEU A 337 16.94 -11.91 -31.46
N TYR A 338 17.67 -12.58 -32.36
CA TYR A 338 18.07 -12.06 -33.66
C TYR A 338 17.83 -13.14 -34.72
N ALA A 339 17.12 -12.77 -35.78
CA ALA A 339 16.90 -13.61 -36.95
C ALA A 339 17.31 -12.85 -38.22
N GLU A 340 17.97 -13.54 -39.15
CA GLU A 340 18.32 -13.02 -40.48
C GLU A 340 18.04 -14.06 -41.56
N ASP A 341 17.72 -13.57 -42.76
CA ASP A 341 17.57 -14.37 -43.97
C ASP A 341 18.12 -13.62 -45.20
N ASP A 342 18.60 -14.38 -46.19
CA ASP A 342 19.19 -13.82 -47.41
C ASP A 342 18.13 -13.15 -48.33
N THR A 343 16.87 -13.58 -48.28
CA THR A 343 15.73 -13.01 -49.01
C THR A 343 14.76 -12.27 -48.07
N SER A 344 14.00 -12.99 -47.27
CA SER A 344 13.06 -12.45 -46.30
C SER A 344 12.61 -13.50 -45.29
N LEU A 345 12.59 -13.11 -44.02
CA LEU A 345 11.86 -13.85 -42.98
C LEU A 345 10.36 -13.71 -43.24
N ARG A 346 9.65 -14.83 -43.16
CA ARG A 346 8.19 -14.91 -43.29
C ARG A 346 7.50 -15.08 -41.94
N SER A 347 8.15 -15.77 -40.99
CA SER A 347 7.59 -16.04 -39.67
C SER A 347 8.71 -16.10 -38.62
N VAL A 348 8.44 -15.56 -37.44
CA VAL A 348 9.27 -15.72 -36.24
C VAL A 348 8.35 -15.99 -35.07
N GLN A 349 8.30 -17.23 -34.59
CA GLN A 349 7.37 -17.64 -33.54
C GLN A 349 8.08 -17.94 -32.22
N LEU A 350 7.48 -17.53 -31.10
CA LEU A 350 7.86 -17.97 -29.75
C LEU A 350 6.73 -18.82 -29.17
N ASN A 351 6.99 -20.09 -28.88
CA ASN A 351 5.99 -21.04 -28.39
C ASN A 351 4.70 -21.08 -29.25
N GLY A 352 4.85 -20.84 -30.56
CA GLY A 352 3.74 -20.78 -31.53
C GLY A 352 3.06 -19.41 -31.67
N GLU A 353 3.41 -18.42 -30.85
CA GLU A 353 2.96 -17.03 -31.01
C GLU A 353 3.80 -16.33 -32.08
N GLU A 354 3.16 -15.81 -33.14
CA GLU A 354 3.83 -15.03 -34.19
C GLU A 354 4.32 -13.69 -33.63
N LEU A 355 5.62 -13.46 -33.75
CA LEU A 355 6.29 -12.21 -33.37
C LEU A 355 6.56 -11.33 -34.58
N LEU A 356 6.66 -11.92 -35.78
CA LEU A 356 7.01 -11.18 -36.98
C LEU A 356 5.77 -10.49 -37.56
N PRO A 357 5.72 -9.15 -37.58
CA PRO A 357 4.52 -8.44 -38.02
C PRO A 357 4.44 -8.26 -39.54
N ARG A 358 5.57 -8.38 -40.22
CA ARG A 358 5.69 -8.31 -41.69
C ARG A 358 7.03 -8.90 -42.10
N ASN A 359 7.09 -9.35 -43.36
CA ASN A 359 8.31 -9.92 -43.90
C ASN A 359 9.46 -8.91 -43.88
N THR A 360 10.63 -9.39 -43.47
CA THR A 360 11.82 -8.57 -43.31
C THR A 360 13.06 -9.46 -43.41
N PRO A 361 14.15 -9.05 -44.06
CA PRO A 361 15.38 -9.85 -44.10
C PRO A 361 16.04 -9.96 -42.72
N VAL A 362 15.84 -8.99 -41.82
CA VAL A 362 16.41 -9.03 -40.47
C VAL A 362 15.38 -8.58 -39.43
N PHE A 363 15.33 -9.30 -38.32
CA PHE A 363 14.46 -9.04 -37.18
C PHE A 363 15.24 -9.16 -35.86
N ARG A 364 15.10 -8.15 -34.99
CA ARG A 364 15.64 -8.20 -33.62
C ARG A 364 14.59 -7.72 -32.63
N SER A 365 14.45 -8.45 -31.52
CA SER A 365 13.52 -8.10 -30.45
C SER A 365 14.12 -8.47 -29.08
N LEU A 366 13.74 -7.72 -28.05
CA LEU A 366 14.04 -8.04 -26.66
C LEU A 366 12.71 -8.21 -25.93
N ARG A 367 12.37 -9.43 -25.52
CA ARG A 367 11.09 -9.72 -24.86
C ARG A 367 11.27 -10.15 -23.42
N ARG A 368 10.38 -9.72 -22.54
CA ARG A 368 10.27 -10.26 -21.18
C ARG A 368 9.21 -11.36 -21.17
N VAL A 369 9.65 -12.61 -21.04
CA VAL A 369 8.77 -13.77 -21.03
C VAL A 369 8.39 -14.09 -19.59
N PRO A 370 7.09 -14.05 -19.23
CA PRO A 370 6.63 -14.46 -17.91
C PRO A 370 6.84 -15.97 -17.70
N LEU A 371 7.24 -16.35 -16.51
CA LEU A 371 7.59 -17.73 -16.15
C LEU A 371 6.59 -18.28 -15.14
N ALA A 372 6.09 -19.48 -15.41
CA ALA A 372 5.43 -20.31 -14.42
C ALA A 372 6.48 -20.95 -13.50
N GLN A 373 6.12 -21.24 -12.25
CA GLN A 373 7.02 -21.98 -11.35
C GLN A 373 7.37 -23.34 -11.98
N GLY A 374 8.66 -23.70 -11.95
CA GLY A 374 9.18 -24.90 -12.59
C GLY A 374 9.82 -24.63 -13.95
N ILE A 375 9.77 -25.61 -14.86
CA ILE A 375 10.45 -25.57 -16.15
C ILE A 375 9.54 -24.87 -17.19
N ASN A 376 10.08 -23.86 -17.84
CA ASN A 376 9.44 -23.12 -18.93
C ASN A 376 10.24 -23.36 -20.22
N PRO A 377 9.80 -24.24 -21.11
CA PRO A 377 10.43 -24.40 -22.42
C PRO A 377 10.06 -23.22 -23.32
N LEU A 378 11.06 -22.52 -23.84
CA LEU A 378 10.90 -21.43 -24.79
C LEU A 378 11.46 -21.89 -26.13
N ARG A 379 10.57 -22.16 -27.08
CA ARG A 379 10.88 -22.64 -28.43
C ARG A 379 10.71 -21.49 -29.41
N LEU A 380 11.79 -21.16 -30.11
CA LEU A 380 11.78 -20.18 -31.19
C LEU A 380 11.88 -20.88 -32.53
N THR A 381 10.95 -20.56 -33.42
CA THR A 381 10.92 -21.04 -34.80
C THR A 381 11.04 -19.86 -35.74
N VAL A 382 11.84 -19.98 -36.78
CA VAL A 382 11.95 -19.01 -37.87
C VAL A 382 11.72 -19.71 -39.20
N GLU A 383 10.92 -19.11 -40.08
CA GLU A 383 10.65 -19.56 -41.44
C GLU A 383 10.96 -18.42 -42.44
N ASP A 384 11.62 -18.74 -43.56
CA ASP A 384 11.85 -17.80 -44.67
C ASP A 384 10.70 -17.81 -45.69
N SER A 385 10.80 -17.01 -46.75
CA SER A 385 9.78 -16.94 -47.82
C SER A 385 9.69 -18.21 -48.69
N GLU A 386 10.71 -19.05 -48.64
CA GLU A 386 10.87 -20.28 -49.41
C GLU A 386 10.41 -21.51 -48.63
N GLY A 387 10.04 -21.33 -47.35
CA GLY A 387 9.53 -22.37 -46.45
C GLY A 387 10.63 -23.13 -45.69
N ASN A 388 11.90 -22.69 -45.76
CA ASN A 388 12.95 -23.27 -44.94
C ASN A 388 12.75 -22.84 -43.48
N ARG A 389 12.94 -23.78 -42.56
CA ARG A 389 12.64 -23.59 -41.14
C ARG A 389 13.85 -23.89 -40.26
N VAL A 390 14.12 -23.03 -39.28
CA VAL A 390 15.09 -23.25 -38.21
C VAL A 390 14.41 -23.11 -36.85
N GLU A 391 14.75 -24.00 -35.92
CA GLU A 391 14.24 -23.99 -34.55
C GLU A 391 15.41 -23.96 -33.55
N LYS A 392 15.26 -23.17 -32.49
CA LYS A 392 16.12 -23.20 -31.30
C LYS A 392 15.28 -23.16 -30.05
N GLN A 393 15.83 -23.62 -28.93
CA GLN A 393 15.12 -23.60 -27.65
C GLN A 393 16.01 -23.15 -26.51
N VAL A 394 15.40 -22.63 -25.45
CA VAL A 394 16.03 -22.42 -24.14
C VAL A 394 15.04 -22.88 -23.07
N SER A 395 15.52 -23.61 -22.07
CA SER A 395 14.70 -24.04 -20.93
C SER A 395 14.98 -23.16 -19.72
N VAL A 396 13.95 -22.50 -19.19
CA VAL A 396 14.08 -21.59 -18.05
C VAL A 396 13.38 -22.18 -16.83
N ILE A 397 14.15 -22.52 -15.80
CA ILE A 397 13.64 -22.99 -14.51
C ILE A 397 13.39 -21.78 -13.62
N TYR A 398 12.14 -21.44 -13.37
CA TYR A 398 11.79 -20.46 -12.34
C TYR A 398 11.58 -21.16 -11.00
N ARG A 399 12.46 -20.88 -10.04
CA ARG A 399 12.33 -21.33 -8.66
C ARG A 399 12.24 -20.09 -7.76
N PRO A 400 11.04 -19.69 -7.29
CA PRO A 400 10.93 -18.60 -6.34
C PRO A 400 11.76 -18.92 -5.09
N PRO A 401 12.41 -17.93 -4.47
CA PRO A 401 13.17 -18.18 -3.26
C PRO A 401 12.26 -18.67 -2.13
N GLU A 402 12.76 -19.63 -1.35
CA GLU A 402 11.96 -20.38 -0.37
C GLU A 402 11.27 -19.48 0.65
N TYR A 403 11.88 -18.38 1.08
CA TYR A 403 11.29 -17.45 2.04
C TYR A 403 10.01 -16.74 1.52
N LEU A 404 9.73 -16.79 0.22
CA LEU A 404 8.49 -16.27 -0.35
C LEU A 404 7.36 -17.30 -0.38
N ASP A 405 7.64 -18.58 -0.15
CA ASP A 405 6.64 -19.65 -0.09
C ASP A 405 5.70 -19.42 1.09
N ARG A 406 4.40 -19.53 0.83
CA ARG A 406 3.36 -19.32 1.84
C ARG A 406 3.42 -20.36 2.95
N THR A 407 4.00 -21.53 2.68
CA THR A 407 4.21 -22.60 3.67
C THR A 407 5.18 -22.19 4.78
N TYR A 408 6.09 -21.25 4.49
CA TYR A 408 7.04 -20.70 5.47
C TYR A 408 6.66 -19.30 5.97
N ARG A 409 5.49 -18.78 5.60
CA ARG A 409 4.95 -17.54 6.19
C ARG A 409 4.17 -17.90 7.45
N LEU A 410 4.65 -17.40 8.59
CA LEU A 410 3.98 -17.50 9.90
C LEU A 410 2.59 -16.86 9.90
#